data_AF-A0A381QBI6-F1
#
_entry.id   AF-A0A381QBI6-F1
#
_cell.length_a   1.000
_cell.length_b   1.000
_cell.length_c   1.000
_cell.angle_alpha   90.00
_cell.angle_beta   90.00
_cell.angle_gamma   90.00
#
_symmetry.space_group_name_H-M   'P 1'
#
loop_
_entity.id
_entity.type
_entity.pdbx_description
1 polymer ?
#
loop_
_entity_poly.entity_id
_entity_poly.type
_entity_poly.pdbx_seq_one_letter_code
_entity_poly.pdbx_strand_id
1 'polypeptide(L)'
;MPAEFHVESTELEGPVYADADGRTLYIWPYHGLRNGYSGERQGSPTCYDEVLTITAGLMSPYPPGILLPDLEKRPSCTDLWPPVYASDAAEKIGKWTVINRKDGTRQWGYDEQPLYTSILDRKAGDVFGGSKHQKDGADSPAYRVPVGPPAKVPPGFAVKTTSVGRLLTTDKNNSVYAFEEDTADTSLCNAQCTRYWKPVIAPAIARSQGEWTTLERSPGVWQWVFRGKPLYTYVLDQQSWSQEGSDVPGWSNIYTQSSPPFPKSFTVQDTMAGQALADERGMTIYIYKCVDDSADQLSCDHPNDTQVYRMAICGAGDAEKCLQQWPYVTANENATSISRTWSVVRIDPKTGRITTAEQKDTLNVWAYRDRPVYTYSGDTQPGDVHGGGIGEVRGQRNGYRVLWLRDEFMGATLL
;
A
#
# COMPACT_ATOMS: atom_id res chain seq x y z
N MET A 1 6.35 -13.75 20.87
CA MET A 1 6.09 -14.24 19.51
C MET A 1 6.52 -15.70 19.49
N PRO A 2 5.76 -16.60 18.85
CA PRO A 2 6.17 -17.98 18.59
C PRO A 2 7.57 -18.05 17.94
N ALA A 3 8.29 -19.14 18.17
CA ALA A 3 9.70 -19.25 17.77
C ALA A 3 9.89 -19.40 16.26
N GLU A 4 8.84 -19.87 15.57
CA GLU A 4 8.77 -20.05 14.11
C GLU A 4 8.55 -18.75 13.34
N PHE A 5 8.34 -17.62 14.03
CA PHE A 5 8.13 -16.31 13.41
C PHE A 5 9.25 -15.36 13.76
N HIS A 6 9.56 -14.44 12.84
CA HIS A 6 10.51 -13.36 13.08
C HIS A 6 9.99 -12.03 12.52
N VAL A 7 10.74 -10.96 12.79
CA VAL A 7 10.46 -9.62 12.21
C VAL A 7 11.32 -9.45 10.98
N GLU A 8 10.68 -9.14 9.86
CA GLU A 8 11.31 -8.95 8.56
C GLU A 8 11.25 -7.48 8.14
N SER A 9 12.32 -6.99 7.50
CA SER A 9 12.37 -5.61 7.03
C SER A 9 11.88 -5.50 5.60
N THR A 10 10.95 -4.57 5.36
CA THR A 10 10.34 -4.37 4.03
C THR A 10 10.72 -3.00 3.50
N GLU A 11 10.60 -2.81 2.18
CA GLU A 11 10.98 -1.56 1.52
C GLU A 11 10.05 -0.39 1.82
N LEU A 12 8.76 -0.63 2.04
CA LEU A 12 7.75 0.43 2.20
C LEU A 12 6.81 0.22 3.39
N GLU A 13 6.44 -1.02 3.70
CA GLU A 13 5.43 -1.36 4.72
C GLU A 13 5.99 -1.32 6.16
N GLY A 14 7.30 -1.10 6.28
CA GLY A 14 8.06 -1.15 7.53
C GLY A 14 8.28 -2.58 8.01
N PRO A 15 8.64 -2.76 9.29
CA PRO A 15 8.77 -4.09 9.85
C PRO A 15 7.44 -4.86 9.78
N VAL A 16 7.51 -6.11 9.34
CA VAL A 16 6.39 -7.05 9.29
C VAL A 16 6.76 -8.33 10.04
N TYR A 17 5.77 -9.09 10.49
CA TYR A 17 6.01 -10.46 10.92
C TYR A 17 6.10 -11.36 9.69
N ALA A 18 6.99 -12.35 9.75
CA ALA A 18 7.20 -13.33 8.70
C ALA A 18 7.26 -14.75 9.27
N ASP A 19 6.96 -15.73 8.41
CA ASP A 19 7.21 -17.16 8.70
C ASP A 19 8.71 -17.49 8.64
N ALA A 20 9.05 -18.74 8.98
CA ALA A 20 10.44 -19.22 8.99
C ALA A 20 11.15 -19.09 7.63
N ASP A 21 10.40 -19.05 6.52
CA ASP A 21 10.92 -18.88 5.16
C ASP A 21 11.02 -17.38 4.75
N GLY A 22 10.61 -16.47 5.62
CA GLY A 22 10.64 -15.02 5.40
C GLY A 22 9.42 -14.48 4.66
N ARG A 23 8.36 -15.27 4.45
CA ARG A 23 7.13 -14.80 3.81
C ARG A 23 6.32 -13.95 4.79
N THR A 24 5.82 -12.81 4.32
CA THR A 24 5.07 -11.87 5.15
C THR A 24 3.75 -12.49 5.63
N LEU A 25 3.40 -12.23 6.89
CA LEU A 25 2.13 -12.64 7.48
C LEU A 25 1.06 -11.56 7.29
N TYR A 26 -0.13 -11.97 6.87
CA TYR A 26 -1.27 -11.10 6.59
C TYR A 26 -2.49 -11.48 7.42
N ILE A 27 -3.31 -10.49 7.71
CA ILE A 27 -4.68 -10.66 8.17
C ILE A 27 -5.64 -10.17 7.10
N TRP A 28 -6.90 -10.62 7.16
CA TRP A 28 -7.96 -10.13 6.30
C TRP A 28 -9.09 -9.55 7.16
N PRO A 29 -9.03 -8.27 7.55
CA PRO A 29 -9.96 -7.69 8.51
C PRO A 29 -11.39 -7.64 7.98
N TYR A 30 -12.35 -7.88 8.88
CA TYR A 30 -13.77 -7.70 8.60
C TYR A 30 -14.07 -6.26 8.16
N HIS A 31 -14.65 -6.12 6.98
CA HIS A 31 -14.87 -4.84 6.32
C HIS A 31 -16.31 -4.75 5.80
N GLY A 32 -16.94 -3.60 6.03
CA GLY A 32 -18.30 -3.32 5.57
C GLY A 32 -18.32 -2.83 4.13
N LEU A 33 -19.07 -3.52 3.28
CA LEU A 33 -19.36 -3.15 1.90
C LEU A 33 -20.80 -2.64 1.80
N ARG A 34 -21.18 -2.08 0.64
CA ARG A 34 -22.53 -1.52 0.41
C ARG A 34 -23.67 -2.48 0.77
N ASN A 35 -23.55 -3.75 0.40
CA ASN A 35 -24.62 -4.75 0.55
C ASN A 35 -24.24 -5.89 1.52
N GLY A 36 -23.27 -5.67 2.41
CA GLY A 36 -22.89 -6.69 3.39
C GLY A 36 -21.47 -6.52 3.90
N TYR A 37 -20.82 -7.64 4.16
CA TYR A 37 -19.47 -7.64 4.73
C TYR A 37 -18.62 -8.71 4.07
N SER A 38 -17.33 -8.44 4.02
CA SER A 38 -16.30 -9.40 3.59
C SER A 38 -15.09 -9.23 4.51
N GLY A 39 -14.06 -10.05 4.34
CA GLY A 39 -13.04 -10.22 5.37
C GLY A 39 -13.49 -11.12 6.51
N GLU A 40 -12.58 -11.36 7.43
CA GLU A 40 -12.74 -12.32 8.51
C GLU A 40 -12.94 -11.62 9.85
N ARG A 41 -13.91 -12.15 10.61
CA ARG A 41 -14.07 -11.82 12.03
C ARG A 41 -13.01 -12.54 12.84
N GLN A 42 -12.66 -11.96 13.98
CA GLN A 42 -11.77 -12.58 14.95
C GLN A 42 -12.24 -14.01 15.30
N GLY A 43 -11.30 -14.94 15.25
CA GLY A 43 -11.49 -16.36 15.54
C GLY A 43 -12.29 -17.15 14.50
N SER A 44 -12.67 -16.53 13.37
CA SER A 44 -13.61 -17.13 12.41
C SER A 44 -13.08 -17.09 10.98
N PRO A 45 -12.11 -17.97 10.62
CA PRO A 45 -11.55 -18.06 9.28
C PRO A 45 -12.60 -18.57 8.29
N THR A 46 -12.70 -17.91 7.14
CA THR A 46 -13.59 -18.20 6.01
C THR A 46 -12.82 -18.55 4.73
N CYS A 47 -11.51 -18.33 4.67
CA CYS A 47 -10.66 -18.73 3.56
C CYS A 47 -10.36 -20.24 3.57
N TYR A 48 -10.91 -20.98 2.60
CA TYR A 48 -10.74 -22.43 2.43
C TYR A 48 -10.52 -22.82 0.95
N ASP A 49 -10.33 -24.10 0.69
CA ASP A 49 -10.06 -24.69 -0.64
C ASP A 49 -11.30 -24.69 -1.56
N GLU A 50 -12.45 -24.16 -1.11
CA GLU A 50 -13.64 -24.05 -1.94
C GLU A 50 -13.43 -22.98 -3.01
N VAL A 51 -13.56 -23.38 -4.29
CA VAL A 51 -13.51 -22.44 -5.41
C VAL A 51 -14.88 -21.78 -5.56
N LEU A 52 -14.97 -20.51 -5.18
CA LEU A 52 -16.17 -19.71 -5.40
C LEU A 52 -16.34 -19.44 -6.89
N THR A 53 -17.50 -19.74 -7.46
CA THR A 53 -17.77 -19.64 -8.91
C THR A 53 -18.72 -18.50 -9.27
N ILE A 54 -19.31 -17.84 -8.28
CA ILE A 54 -20.30 -16.79 -8.46
C ILE A 54 -19.98 -15.52 -7.68
N THR A 55 -20.46 -14.38 -8.17
CA THR A 55 -20.44 -13.11 -7.44
C THR A 55 -21.23 -13.21 -6.14
N ALA A 56 -20.74 -12.57 -5.08
CA ALA A 56 -21.37 -12.49 -3.78
C ALA A 56 -22.39 -11.34 -3.67
N GLY A 57 -22.38 -10.40 -4.61
CA GLY A 57 -23.33 -9.28 -4.65
C GLY A 57 -23.13 -8.23 -3.54
N LEU A 58 -21.95 -8.22 -2.93
CA LEU A 58 -21.63 -7.33 -1.80
C LEU A 58 -21.42 -5.87 -2.24
N MET A 59 -21.18 -5.64 -3.53
CA MET A 59 -20.99 -4.31 -4.15
C MET A 59 -21.92 -4.11 -5.34
N SER A 60 -22.72 -3.05 -5.30
CA SER A 60 -23.54 -2.58 -6.43
C SER A 60 -22.64 -2.05 -7.55
N PRO A 61 -22.91 -2.33 -8.85
CA PRO A 61 -24.19 -2.82 -9.40
C PRO A 61 -24.33 -4.34 -9.55
N TYR A 62 -23.33 -5.13 -9.16
CA TYR A 62 -23.34 -6.57 -9.45
C TYR A 62 -24.23 -7.33 -8.47
N PRO A 63 -25.32 -7.98 -8.92
CA PRO A 63 -26.10 -8.86 -8.06
C PRO A 63 -25.31 -10.15 -7.72
N PRO A 64 -25.71 -10.87 -6.67
CA PRO A 64 -25.17 -12.19 -6.40
C PRO A 64 -25.56 -13.19 -7.49
N GLY A 65 -24.74 -14.23 -7.70
CA GLY A 65 -25.08 -15.37 -8.57
C GLY A 65 -24.63 -15.27 -10.02
N ILE A 66 -23.85 -14.25 -10.40
CA ILE A 66 -23.26 -14.15 -11.74
C ILE A 66 -21.98 -14.99 -11.78
N LEU A 67 -21.78 -15.77 -12.84
CA LEU A 67 -20.56 -16.58 -13.00
C LEU A 67 -19.31 -15.70 -13.05
N LEU A 68 -18.29 -16.09 -12.30
CA LEU A 68 -16.98 -15.45 -12.29
C LEU A 68 -16.14 -15.87 -13.52
N PRO A 69 -15.15 -15.06 -13.94
CA PRO A 69 -14.28 -15.40 -15.05
C PRO A 69 -13.41 -16.64 -14.79
N ASP A 70 -12.96 -17.27 -15.89
CA ASP A 70 -11.97 -18.34 -15.90
C ASP A 70 -12.27 -19.53 -14.95
N LEU A 71 -13.54 -19.94 -14.86
CA LEU A 71 -14.02 -20.94 -13.89
C LEU A 71 -13.16 -22.23 -13.79
N GLU A 72 -12.66 -22.73 -14.91
CA GLU A 72 -11.84 -23.97 -14.95
C GLU A 72 -10.46 -23.83 -14.30
N LYS A 73 -9.96 -22.59 -14.18
CA LYS A 73 -8.60 -22.27 -13.70
C LYS A 73 -8.62 -21.37 -12.47
N ARG A 74 -9.82 -21.11 -11.93
CA ARG A 74 -10.00 -20.17 -10.84
C ARG A 74 -9.40 -20.76 -9.55
N PRO A 75 -8.54 -20.01 -8.86
CA PRO A 75 -7.97 -20.47 -7.59
C PRO A 75 -9.03 -20.44 -6.48
N SER A 76 -8.88 -21.33 -5.51
CA SER A 76 -9.52 -21.18 -4.21
C SER A 76 -8.85 -20.05 -3.41
N CYS A 77 -9.45 -19.68 -2.27
CA CYS A 77 -8.86 -18.67 -1.41
C CYS A 77 -7.47 -19.09 -0.90
N THR A 78 -7.32 -20.35 -0.48
CA THR A 78 -6.10 -20.90 0.10
C THR A 78 -4.98 -21.12 -0.93
N ASP A 79 -5.33 -21.27 -2.21
CA ASP A 79 -4.34 -21.32 -3.30
C ASP A 79 -3.57 -20.00 -3.43
N LEU A 80 -4.22 -18.86 -3.17
CA LEU A 80 -3.58 -17.54 -3.21
C LEU A 80 -3.09 -17.09 -1.82
N TRP A 81 -3.78 -17.53 -0.78
CA TRP A 81 -3.55 -17.16 0.61
C TRP A 81 -3.37 -18.39 1.50
N PRO A 82 -2.21 -19.07 1.44
CA PRO A 82 -1.99 -20.26 2.26
C PRO A 82 -2.14 -19.95 3.76
N PRO A 83 -2.97 -20.70 4.51
CA PRO A 83 -3.11 -20.54 5.94
C PRO A 83 -1.80 -20.82 6.68
N VAL A 84 -1.50 -20.02 7.70
CA VAL A 84 -0.35 -20.24 8.57
C VAL A 84 -0.76 -21.24 9.65
N TYR A 85 -0.57 -22.53 9.37
CA TYR A 85 -0.96 -23.60 10.27
C TYR A 85 -0.19 -23.56 11.61
N ALA A 86 -0.90 -23.89 12.69
CA ALA A 86 -0.34 -24.03 14.02
C ALA A 86 -0.24 -25.53 14.36
N SER A 87 0.84 -25.92 15.03
CA SER A 87 1.00 -27.31 15.49
C SER A 87 -0.01 -27.66 16.59
N ASP A 88 -0.20 -28.96 16.82
CA ASP A 88 -1.06 -29.45 17.92
C ASP A 88 -0.54 -29.05 19.31
N ALA A 89 0.75 -28.74 19.43
CA ALA A 89 1.35 -28.24 20.67
C ALA A 89 1.34 -26.71 20.78
N ALA A 90 0.86 -25.98 19.76
CA ALA A 90 0.86 -24.53 19.78
C ALA A 90 -0.06 -23.98 20.88
N GLU A 91 0.43 -23.00 21.63
CA GLU A 91 -0.33 -22.31 22.68
C GLU A 91 -0.34 -20.79 22.44
N LYS A 92 -1.29 -20.10 23.08
CA LYS A 92 -1.40 -18.64 22.99
C LYS A 92 -0.18 -17.98 23.64
N ILE A 93 0.45 -17.03 22.93
CA ILE A 93 1.58 -16.22 23.42
C ILE A 93 1.27 -14.73 23.23
N GLY A 94 0.77 -14.07 24.27
CA GLY A 94 0.37 -12.66 24.19
C GLY A 94 -0.74 -12.45 23.14
N LYS A 95 -0.45 -11.67 22.09
CA LYS A 95 -1.35 -11.46 20.94
C LYS A 95 -1.39 -12.61 19.95
N TRP A 96 -0.45 -13.55 20.01
CA TRP A 96 -0.43 -14.72 19.13
C TRP A 96 -1.40 -15.76 19.66
N THR A 97 -2.44 -16.05 18.89
CA THR A 97 -3.55 -16.94 19.25
C THR A 97 -3.56 -18.18 18.37
N VAL A 98 -4.21 -19.25 18.83
CA VAL A 98 -4.46 -20.41 17.98
C VAL A 98 -5.95 -20.53 17.72
N ILE A 99 -6.31 -20.66 16.45
CA ILE A 99 -7.69 -20.68 15.95
C ILE A 99 -7.97 -22.07 15.40
N ASN A 100 -9.09 -22.66 15.82
CA ASN A 100 -9.57 -23.93 15.27
C ASN A 100 -10.36 -23.65 14.00
N ARG A 101 -10.02 -24.35 12.91
CA ARG A 101 -10.69 -24.23 11.62
C ARG A 101 -11.80 -25.27 11.50
N LYS A 102 -12.75 -25.03 10.58
CA LYS A 102 -13.89 -25.94 10.35
C LYS A 102 -13.47 -27.30 9.75
N ASP A 103 -12.30 -27.34 9.12
CA ASP A 103 -11.69 -28.53 8.52
C ASP A 103 -10.93 -29.40 9.55
N GLY A 104 -10.91 -28.99 10.83
CA GLY A 104 -10.21 -29.68 11.91
C GLY A 104 -8.76 -29.29 12.09
N THR A 105 -8.18 -28.51 11.17
CA THR A 105 -6.81 -27.97 11.32
C THR A 105 -6.77 -26.81 12.30
N ARG A 106 -5.56 -26.47 12.77
CA ARG A 106 -5.30 -25.33 13.63
C ARG A 106 -4.48 -24.30 12.89
N GLN A 107 -4.79 -23.02 13.09
CA GLN A 107 -4.13 -21.91 12.41
C GLN A 107 -3.67 -20.87 13.43
N TRP A 108 -2.51 -20.29 13.19
CA TRP A 108 -2.04 -19.14 13.95
C TRP A 108 -2.91 -17.92 13.65
N GLY A 109 -3.21 -17.16 14.70
CA GLY A 109 -3.84 -15.86 14.61
C GLY A 109 -2.99 -14.79 15.30
N TYR A 110 -3.15 -13.53 14.88
CA TYR A 110 -2.62 -12.38 15.60
C TYR A 110 -3.76 -11.46 16.00
N ASP A 111 -3.91 -11.23 17.30
CA ASP A 111 -5.05 -10.53 17.89
C ASP A 111 -6.37 -11.18 17.45
N GLU A 112 -6.40 -12.51 17.49
CA GLU A 112 -7.51 -13.37 17.06
C GLU A 112 -7.84 -13.31 15.55
N GLN A 113 -7.12 -12.52 14.75
CA GLN A 113 -7.28 -12.55 13.30
C GLN A 113 -6.47 -13.69 12.66
N PRO A 114 -7.07 -14.54 11.81
CA PRO A 114 -6.35 -15.64 11.15
C PRO A 114 -5.19 -15.14 10.28
N LEU A 115 -4.06 -15.82 10.34
CA LEU A 115 -2.85 -15.44 9.62
C LEU A 115 -2.68 -16.24 8.32
N TYR A 116 -2.31 -15.54 7.26
CA TYR A 116 -2.03 -16.10 5.94
C TYR A 116 -0.67 -15.64 5.44
N THR A 117 -0.07 -16.42 4.56
CA THR A 117 1.00 -15.94 3.66
C THR A 117 0.39 -15.61 2.29
N SER A 118 1.15 -14.94 1.42
CA SER A 118 0.75 -14.65 0.04
C SER A 118 1.65 -15.41 -0.93
N ILE A 119 1.08 -16.00 -1.99
CA ILE A 119 1.90 -16.61 -3.05
C ILE A 119 2.68 -15.59 -3.89
N LEU A 120 2.34 -14.29 -3.77
CA LEU A 120 3.07 -13.22 -4.44
C LEU A 120 4.38 -12.86 -3.71
N ASP A 121 4.55 -13.29 -2.46
CA ASP A 121 5.75 -13.01 -1.67
C ASP A 121 6.77 -14.14 -1.86
N ARG A 122 7.77 -13.89 -2.69
CA ARG A 122 8.72 -14.92 -3.14
C ARG A 122 10.08 -14.83 -2.44
N LYS A 123 10.37 -13.70 -1.82
CA LYS A 123 11.61 -13.43 -1.07
C LYS A 123 11.29 -12.79 0.27
N ALA A 124 12.21 -12.96 1.21
CA ALA A 124 12.12 -12.33 2.52
C ALA A 124 11.91 -10.80 2.40
N GLY A 125 10.85 -10.30 3.03
CA GLY A 125 10.49 -8.88 3.03
C GLY A 125 9.72 -8.40 1.81
N ASP A 126 9.34 -9.31 0.90
CA ASP A 126 8.30 -9.03 -0.10
C ASP A 126 6.96 -8.84 0.62
N VAL A 127 6.17 -7.90 0.13
CA VAL A 127 4.84 -7.61 0.66
C VAL A 127 3.86 -7.42 -0.49
N PHE A 128 3.89 -8.24 -1.52
CA PHE A 128 3.16 -8.02 -2.77
C PHE A 128 1.70 -8.48 -2.74
N GLY A 129 1.31 -9.28 -1.74
CA GLY A 129 -0.09 -9.71 -1.55
C GLY A 129 -1.06 -8.61 -1.09
N GLY A 130 -0.57 -7.61 -0.35
CA GLY A 130 -1.43 -6.61 0.30
C GLY A 130 -0.64 -5.47 0.94
N SER A 131 -1.30 -4.41 1.41
CA SER A 131 -0.60 -3.19 1.85
C SER A 131 -1.22 -2.58 3.11
N LYS A 132 -0.42 -1.89 3.93
CA LYS A 132 -0.91 -1.00 5.00
C LYS A 132 -1.37 0.35 4.45
N HIS A 133 -1.06 0.62 3.19
CA HIS A 133 -1.35 1.86 2.47
C HIS A 133 -2.66 1.75 1.69
N GLN A 134 -3.74 1.39 2.39
CA GLN A 134 -5.09 1.35 1.83
C GLN A 134 -6.08 2.00 2.80
N LYS A 135 -7.06 2.72 2.24
CA LYS A 135 -8.04 3.47 3.01
C LYS A 135 -9.34 2.69 3.09
N ASP A 136 -9.81 2.50 4.33
CA ASP A 136 -11.11 1.90 4.61
C ASP A 136 -12.23 2.90 4.28
N GLY A 137 -12.98 2.62 3.23
CA GLY A 137 -14.28 3.24 2.95
C GLY A 137 -15.25 2.15 2.51
N ALA A 138 -16.56 2.34 2.70
CA ALA A 138 -17.59 1.33 2.37
C ALA A 138 -17.60 0.88 0.89
N ASP A 139 -16.88 1.62 0.06
CA ASP A 139 -16.73 1.48 -1.37
C ASP A 139 -15.42 0.77 -1.77
N SER A 140 -14.49 0.60 -0.82
CA SER A 140 -13.25 -0.12 -1.00
C SER A 140 -13.46 -1.63 -0.80
N PRO A 141 -12.72 -2.49 -1.52
CA PRO A 141 -12.62 -3.92 -1.22
C PRO A 141 -12.18 -4.22 0.23
N ALA A 142 -12.48 -5.42 0.70
CA ALA A 142 -11.87 -5.94 1.92
C ALA A 142 -10.46 -6.40 1.58
N TYR A 143 -9.46 -5.61 2.00
CA TYR A 143 -8.08 -5.89 1.66
C TYR A 143 -7.36 -6.73 2.72
N ARG A 144 -6.36 -7.48 2.27
CA ARG A 144 -5.43 -8.17 3.16
C ARG A 144 -4.28 -7.24 3.52
N VAL A 145 -3.97 -7.20 4.81
CA VAL A 145 -3.06 -6.22 5.38
C VAL A 145 -1.91 -6.96 6.08
N PRO A 146 -0.65 -6.62 5.78
CA PRO A 146 0.49 -7.27 6.44
C PRO A 146 0.54 -6.86 7.91
N VAL A 147 0.74 -7.82 8.80
CA VAL A 147 0.89 -7.57 10.23
C VAL A 147 2.35 -7.35 10.60
N GLY A 148 2.60 -6.55 11.62
CA GLY A 148 3.95 -6.28 12.10
C GLY A 148 3.98 -5.76 13.52
N PRO A 149 5.18 -5.62 14.11
CA PRO A 149 5.31 -5.02 15.41
C PRO A 149 4.85 -3.56 15.39
N PRO A 150 4.36 -3.03 16.53
CA PRO A 150 4.03 -1.61 16.63
C PRO A 150 5.26 -0.75 16.34
N ALA A 151 5.04 0.42 15.75
CA ALA A 151 6.12 1.36 15.50
C ALA A 151 6.76 1.81 16.82
N LYS A 152 8.10 1.77 16.89
CA LYS A 152 8.86 2.18 18.05
C LYS A 152 9.05 3.72 18.06
N VAL A 153 7.95 4.42 18.27
CA VAL A 153 7.91 5.89 18.41
C VAL A 153 7.41 6.28 19.81
N PRO A 154 7.78 7.45 20.35
CA PRO A 154 7.28 7.90 21.64
C PRO A 154 5.75 8.00 21.66
N PRO A 155 5.12 7.87 22.86
CA PRO A 155 3.70 8.15 23.01
C PRO A 155 3.33 9.54 22.47
N GLY A 156 2.18 9.63 21.79
CA GLY A 156 1.76 10.85 21.10
C GLY A 156 2.18 10.92 19.63
N PHE A 157 2.91 9.92 19.13
CA PHE A 157 3.22 9.75 17.70
C PHE A 157 2.60 8.48 17.12
N ALA A 158 2.42 8.50 15.81
CA ALA A 158 2.08 7.36 14.98
C ALA A 158 2.93 7.37 13.69
N VAL A 159 2.93 6.24 12.99
CA VAL A 159 3.60 6.12 11.69
C VAL A 159 2.59 5.65 10.65
N LYS A 160 2.56 6.32 9.51
CA LYS A 160 1.62 6.07 8.42
C LYS A 160 2.39 5.75 7.15
N THR A 161 2.05 4.65 6.50
CA THR A 161 2.64 4.30 5.21
C THR A 161 2.00 5.16 4.13
N THR A 162 2.83 5.83 3.34
CA THR A 162 2.48 6.58 2.12
C THR A 162 3.29 6.03 0.93
N SER A 163 2.97 6.44 -0.30
CA SER A 163 3.72 6.08 -1.51
C SER A 163 5.17 6.56 -1.49
N VAL A 164 5.46 7.65 -0.77
CA VAL A 164 6.79 8.27 -0.63
C VAL A 164 7.51 7.89 0.67
N GLY A 165 6.86 7.12 1.57
CA GLY A 165 7.52 6.50 2.71
C GLY A 165 6.64 6.33 3.94
N ARG A 166 7.26 6.02 5.07
CA ARG A 166 6.62 5.87 6.38
C ARG A 166 6.63 7.19 7.13
N LEU A 167 5.63 8.02 6.85
CA LEU A 167 5.41 9.35 7.40
C LEU A 167 5.23 9.29 8.93
N LEU A 168 5.96 10.13 9.64
CA LEU A 168 5.76 10.36 11.06
C LEU A 168 4.60 11.34 11.26
N THR A 169 3.66 10.96 12.10
CA THR A 169 2.51 11.80 12.46
C THR A 169 2.39 11.88 13.97
N THR A 170 1.63 12.85 14.46
CA THR A 170 1.09 12.79 15.83
C THR A 170 0.03 11.68 15.94
N ASP A 171 -0.34 11.33 17.17
CA ASP A 171 -1.47 10.44 17.48
C ASP A 171 -2.83 10.99 17.01
N LYS A 172 -2.90 12.29 16.76
CA LYS A 172 -4.04 13.00 16.14
C LYS A 172 -3.97 13.06 14.61
N ASN A 173 -3.08 12.28 13.98
CA ASN A 173 -2.88 12.23 12.52
C ASN A 173 -2.34 13.52 11.86
N ASN A 174 -1.89 14.52 12.63
CA ASN A 174 -1.17 15.67 12.04
C ASN A 174 0.21 15.24 11.57
N SER A 175 0.61 15.66 10.38
CA SER A 175 1.96 15.45 9.87
C SER A 175 3.00 16.16 10.70
N VAL A 176 4.17 15.53 10.82
CA VAL A 176 5.31 16.10 11.53
C VAL A 176 6.34 16.58 10.52
N TYR A 177 6.91 17.76 10.78
CA TYR A 177 7.86 18.43 9.94
C TYR A 177 9.12 18.82 10.71
N ALA A 178 10.19 19.08 9.97
CA ALA A 178 11.40 19.70 10.46
C ALA A 178 11.80 20.88 9.56
N PHE A 179 12.51 21.83 10.16
CA PHE A 179 13.16 22.92 9.45
C PHE A 179 14.61 22.54 9.13
N GLU A 180 15.05 22.81 7.91
CA GLU A 180 16.35 22.42 7.38
C GLU A 180 17.51 23.02 8.19
N GLU A 181 17.37 24.27 8.63
CA GLU A 181 18.45 24.96 9.37
C GLU A 181 18.49 24.62 10.87
N ASP A 182 17.44 23.99 11.41
CA ASP A 182 17.42 23.59 12.82
C ASP A 182 18.41 22.43 13.07
N THR A 183 18.95 22.37 14.29
CA THR A 183 19.84 21.29 14.76
C THR A 183 19.27 20.65 16.01
N ALA A 184 19.92 19.58 16.51
CA ALA A 184 19.46 18.86 17.69
C ALA A 184 19.35 19.78 18.92
N ASP A 185 20.23 20.78 19.01
CA ASP A 185 20.39 21.63 20.18
C ASP A 185 19.92 23.08 19.94
N THR A 186 19.51 23.43 18.72
CA THR A 186 19.13 24.80 18.37
C THR A 186 17.98 24.84 17.38
N SER A 187 16.99 25.70 17.67
CA SER A 187 15.89 26.00 16.76
C SER A 187 15.88 27.48 16.38
N LEU A 188 15.83 27.77 15.07
CA LEU A 188 15.68 29.11 14.51
C LEU A 188 14.21 29.56 14.41
N CYS A 189 13.26 28.64 14.58
CA CYS A 189 11.83 28.94 14.54
C CYS A 189 11.39 29.76 15.77
N ASN A 190 11.45 31.10 15.66
CA ASN A 190 11.11 32.03 16.73
C ASN A 190 9.59 32.30 16.89
N ALA A 191 9.21 33.31 17.68
CA ALA A 191 7.81 33.66 17.97
C ALA A 191 6.93 33.91 16.73
N GLN A 192 7.48 34.41 15.62
CA GLN A 192 6.71 34.57 14.38
C GLN A 192 6.54 33.24 13.65
N CYS A 193 7.62 32.48 13.53
CA CYS A 193 7.59 31.15 12.92
C CYS A 193 6.60 30.21 13.66
N THR A 194 6.61 30.21 14.98
CA THR A 194 5.72 29.38 15.82
C THR A 194 4.24 29.73 15.76
N ARG A 195 3.85 30.80 15.04
CA ARG A 195 2.46 31.06 14.69
C ARG A 195 1.94 30.07 13.65
N TYR A 196 2.81 29.65 12.73
CA TYR A 196 2.50 28.69 11.65
C TYR A 196 3.04 27.29 11.94
N TRP A 197 4.18 27.20 12.63
CA TRP A 197 4.88 25.94 12.90
C TRP A 197 4.84 25.64 14.40
N LYS A 198 3.86 24.87 14.84
CA LYS A 198 3.70 24.55 16.26
C LYS A 198 4.73 23.50 16.67
N PRO A 199 5.61 23.79 17.65
CA PRO A 199 6.55 22.78 18.15
C PRO A 199 5.80 21.59 18.74
N VAL A 200 6.26 20.37 18.44
CA VAL A 200 5.74 19.16 19.08
C VAL A 200 6.38 19.03 20.45
N ILE A 201 5.61 19.42 21.47
CA ILE A 201 6.08 19.49 22.86
C ILE A 201 6.38 18.11 23.40
N ALA A 202 7.55 17.96 24.02
CA ALA A 202 7.93 16.78 24.77
C ALA A 202 7.42 16.91 26.21
N PRO A 203 6.77 15.88 26.77
CA PRO A 203 6.38 15.89 28.18
C PRO A 203 7.61 15.95 29.08
N ALA A 204 7.50 16.52 30.28
CA ALA A 204 8.64 16.67 31.20
C ALA A 204 9.32 15.35 31.62
N ILE A 205 8.60 14.23 31.51
CA ILE A 205 9.11 12.88 31.77
C ILE A 205 9.73 12.20 30.54
N ALA A 206 9.76 12.88 29.39
CA ALA A 206 10.36 12.39 28.16
C ALA A 206 11.82 12.03 28.41
N ARG A 207 12.25 10.92 27.83
CA ARG A 207 13.64 10.46 27.86
C ARG A 207 14.12 10.23 26.45
N SER A 208 15.39 10.52 26.22
CA SER A 208 16.06 10.18 24.97
C SER A 208 16.07 8.66 24.78
N GLN A 209 15.73 8.21 23.57
CA GLN A 209 15.75 6.80 23.21
C GLN A 209 16.03 6.63 21.72
N GLY A 210 17.11 5.93 21.39
CA GLY A 210 17.50 5.71 20.00
C GLY A 210 17.72 7.04 19.28
N GLU A 211 16.94 7.29 18.24
CA GLU A 211 17.02 8.50 17.41
C GLU A 211 16.25 9.70 17.98
N TRP A 212 15.61 9.54 19.14
CA TRP A 212 14.79 10.56 19.79
C TRP A 212 15.54 11.23 20.94
N THR A 213 15.53 12.56 20.96
CA THR A 213 16.04 13.40 22.05
C THR A 213 15.06 14.56 22.30
N THR A 214 15.43 15.48 23.18
CA THR A 214 14.62 16.66 23.51
C THR A 214 15.45 17.93 23.49
N LEU A 215 14.85 19.02 23.04
CA LEU A 215 15.42 20.38 23.04
C LEU A 215 14.65 21.27 24.01
N GLU A 216 15.34 21.96 24.92
CA GLU A 216 14.72 23.00 25.75
C GLU A 216 14.56 24.29 24.94
N ARG A 217 13.31 24.67 24.66
CA ARG A 217 13.02 25.89 23.88
C ARG A 217 12.99 27.15 24.75
N SER A 218 12.52 26.99 25.98
CA SER A 218 12.43 28.00 27.03
C SER A 218 12.35 27.29 28.37
N PRO A 219 12.60 27.95 29.51
CA PRO A 219 12.61 27.29 30.82
C PRO A 219 11.38 26.41 31.06
N GLY A 220 11.59 25.09 31.16
CA GLY A 220 10.54 24.11 31.42
C GLY A 220 9.68 23.70 30.20
N VAL A 221 9.96 24.22 29.01
CA VAL A 221 9.27 23.84 27.76
C VAL A 221 10.22 23.07 26.85
N TRP A 222 9.96 21.78 26.72
CA TRP A 222 10.76 20.86 25.93
C TRP A 222 10.05 20.52 24.62
N GLN A 223 10.82 20.31 23.57
CA GLN A 223 10.34 19.88 22.25
C GLN A 223 10.98 18.56 21.87
N TRP A 224 10.24 17.70 21.19
CA TRP A 224 10.80 16.48 20.61
C TRP A 224 11.76 16.78 19.47
N VAL A 225 12.87 16.04 19.46
CA VAL A 225 13.87 16.04 18.40
C VAL A 225 13.98 14.61 17.88
N PHE A 226 13.93 14.42 16.57
CA PHE A 226 14.13 13.13 15.92
C PHE A 226 15.20 13.24 14.85
N ARG A 227 16.19 12.33 14.86
CA ARG A 227 17.36 12.35 13.96
C ARG A 227 18.03 13.72 13.88
N GLY A 228 18.15 14.39 15.04
CA GLY A 228 18.79 15.69 15.18
C GLY A 228 17.97 16.88 14.65
N LYS A 229 16.68 16.69 14.37
CA LYS A 229 15.78 17.77 13.94
C LYS A 229 14.63 17.99 14.94
N PRO A 230 14.44 19.22 15.45
CA PRO A 230 13.26 19.60 16.24
C PRO A 230 11.98 19.46 15.40
N LEU A 231 10.93 18.96 16.04
CA LEU A 231 9.70 18.54 15.35
C LEU A 231 8.57 19.55 15.48
N TYR A 232 7.83 19.76 14.39
CA TYR A 232 6.73 20.71 14.32
C TYR A 232 5.51 20.11 13.63
N THR A 233 4.32 20.66 13.90
CA THR A 233 3.12 20.50 13.08
C THR A 233 2.80 21.83 12.39
N TYR A 234 2.27 21.78 11.18
CA TYR A 234 1.90 22.98 10.43
C TYR A 234 0.45 23.37 10.70
N VAL A 235 0.20 24.65 11.01
CA VAL A 235 -1.14 25.15 11.40
C VAL A 235 -2.09 25.21 10.21
N LEU A 236 -1.56 25.38 8.99
CA LEU A 236 -2.37 25.48 7.78
C LEU A 236 -2.68 24.12 7.14
N ASP A 237 -2.12 23.02 7.66
CA ASP A 237 -2.51 21.68 7.22
C ASP A 237 -3.99 21.43 7.54
N GLN A 238 -4.80 21.25 6.50
CA GLN A 238 -6.25 21.02 6.67
C GLN A 238 -6.62 19.54 6.78
N GLN A 239 -5.73 18.65 6.35
CA GLN A 239 -6.00 17.22 6.27
C GLN A 239 -5.02 16.40 7.11
N SER A 240 -5.49 15.22 7.54
CA SER A 240 -4.61 14.21 8.12
C SER A 240 -3.54 13.79 7.11
N TRP A 241 -2.31 13.66 7.59
CA TRP A 241 -1.17 13.21 6.79
C TRP A 241 -0.81 14.16 5.63
N SER A 242 -1.19 15.44 5.75
CA SER A 242 -0.85 16.49 4.80
C SER A 242 0.66 16.57 4.53
N GLN A 243 1.00 16.96 3.31
CA GLN A 243 2.38 17.23 2.92
C GLN A 243 2.57 18.68 2.44
N GLU A 244 1.51 19.51 2.51
CA GLU A 244 1.51 20.91 2.05
C GLU A 244 2.54 21.77 2.80
N GLY A 245 2.82 21.47 4.06
CA GLY A 245 3.87 22.15 4.81
C GLY A 245 5.26 22.03 4.13
N SER A 246 5.52 20.98 3.35
CA SER A 246 6.76 20.82 2.61
C SER A 246 6.89 21.75 1.40
N ASP A 247 5.82 22.45 1.00
CA ASP A 247 5.89 23.50 -0.02
C ASP A 247 6.45 24.82 0.52
N VAL A 248 6.54 24.95 1.84
CA VAL A 248 7.17 26.12 2.48
C VAL A 248 8.70 25.94 2.45
N PRO A 249 9.47 26.89 1.88
CA PRO A 249 10.92 26.75 1.76
C PRO A 249 11.61 26.39 3.08
N GLY A 250 12.48 25.37 3.03
CA GLY A 250 13.25 24.84 4.16
C GLY A 250 12.47 23.90 5.09
N TRP A 251 11.18 23.65 4.86
CA TRP A 251 10.39 22.71 5.65
C TRP A 251 10.20 21.38 4.91
N SER A 252 10.25 20.28 5.66
CA SER A 252 10.04 18.95 5.09
C SER A 252 9.32 18.02 6.07
N ASN A 253 8.42 17.19 5.53
CA ASN A 253 7.80 16.09 6.29
C ASN A 253 8.87 15.12 6.80
N ILE A 254 8.69 14.63 8.01
CA ILE A 254 9.57 13.63 8.62
C ILE A 254 9.09 12.22 8.30
N TYR A 255 10.01 11.41 7.75
CA TYR A 255 9.79 10.00 7.48
C TYR A 255 10.67 9.15 8.39
N THR A 256 10.08 8.12 9.00
CA THR A 256 10.85 7.09 9.72
C THR A 256 11.65 6.22 8.76
N GLN A 257 11.13 6.05 7.55
CA GLN A 257 11.71 5.33 6.43
C GLN A 257 11.20 5.96 5.13
N SER A 258 12.09 6.34 4.21
CA SER A 258 11.70 6.83 2.89
C SER A 258 11.35 5.67 1.96
N SER A 259 10.45 5.90 1.01
CA SER A 259 10.17 4.94 -0.06
C SER A 259 11.42 4.74 -0.92
N PRO A 260 11.64 3.54 -1.47
CA PRO A 260 12.69 3.33 -2.46
C PRO A 260 12.54 4.27 -3.66
N PRO A 261 13.64 4.66 -4.30
CA PRO A 261 13.56 5.48 -5.49
C PRO A 261 12.84 4.73 -6.62
N PHE A 262 11.97 5.43 -7.33
CA PHE A 262 11.40 4.97 -8.58
C PHE A 262 12.47 4.93 -9.69
N PRO A 263 12.22 4.22 -10.82
CA PRO A 263 13.14 4.18 -11.95
C PRO A 263 13.63 5.55 -12.38
N LYS A 264 14.94 5.69 -12.64
CA LYS A 264 15.57 6.98 -12.96
C LYS A 264 15.01 7.66 -14.22
N SER A 265 14.38 6.89 -15.11
CA SER A 265 13.71 7.40 -16.30
C SER A 265 12.40 8.12 -15.99
N PHE A 266 11.83 7.92 -14.80
CA PHE A 266 10.57 8.54 -14.43
C PHE A 266 10.78 9.96 -13.91
N THR A 267 9.74 10.77 -14.09
CA THR A 267 9.69 12.16 -13.68
C THR A 267 8.57 12.36 -12.66
N VAL A 268 8.56 13.53 -12.02
CA VAL A 268 7.46 13.97 -11.14
C VAL A 268 6.76 15.13 -11.83
N GLN A 269 5.44 15.09 -11.90
CA GLN A 269 4.62 16.15 -12.49
C GLN A 269 3.73 16.74 -11.42
N ASP A 270 3.74 18.07 -11.32
CA ASP A 270 2.73 18.80 -10.57
C ASP A 270 1.41 18.75 -11.35
N THR A 271 0.33 18.44 -10.64
CA THR A 271 -1.02 18.32 -11.21
C THR A 271 -1.98 19.18 -10.40
N MET A 272 -3.22 19.31 -10.87
CA MET A 272 -4.27 19.99 -10.10
C MET A 272 -4.63 19.30 -8.77
N ALA A 273 -4.21 18.04 -8.57
CA ALA A 273 -4.61 17.22 -7.41
C ALA A 273 -3.42 16.83 -6.50
N GLY A 274 -2.21 17.31 -6.80
CA GLY A 274 -0.96 16.94 -6.13
C GLY A 274 0.12 16.52 -7.12
N GLN A 275 1.09 15.72 -6.68
CA GLN A 275 2.25 15.31 -7.49
C GLN A 275 2.11 13.86 -7.95
N ALA A 276 2.10 13.65 -9.26
CA ALA A 276 2.01 12.32 -9.87
C ALA A 276 3.38 11.86 -10.38
N LEU A 277 3.61 10.54 -10.31
CA LEU A 277 4.72 9.93 -11.02
C LEU A 277 4.40 9.88 -12.52
N ALA A 278 5.37 10.16 -13.36
CA ALA A 278 5.23 10.19 -14.81
C ALA A 278 6.38 9.48 -15.53
N ASP A 279 6.16 9.09 -16.77
CA ASP A 279 7.20 8.52 -17.63
C ASP A 279 8.22 9.59 -18.07
N GLU A 280 9.18 9.19 -18.90
CA GLU A 280 10.25 10.07 -19.40
C GLU A 280 9.72 11.22 -20.30
N ARG A 281 8.49 11.10 -20.81
CA ARG A 281 7.82 12.10 -21.62
C ARG A 281 6.96 13.05 -20.77
N GLY A 282 6.87 12.80 -19.47
CA GLY A 282 6.01 13.54 -18.54
C GLY A 282 4.56 13.05 -18.51
N MET A 283 4.24 11.90 -19.12
CA MET A 283 2.89 11.34 -19.09
C MET A 283 2.66 10.58 -17.79
N THR A 284 1.52 10.84 -17.14
CA THR A 284 1.18 10.24 -15.84
C THR A 284 1.20 8.71 -15.87
N ILE A 285 1.79 8.11 -14.84
CA ILE A 285 1.84 6.67 -14.63
C ILE A 285 0.65 6.22 -13.79
N TYR A 286 -0.01 5.18 -14.29
CA TYR A 286 -1.18 4.55 -13.68
C TYR A 286 -0.88 3.11 -13.28
N ILE A 287 -1.51 2.70 -12.18
CA ILE A 287 -1.63 1.31 -11.75
C ILE A 287 -3.06 0.84 -11.95
N TYR A 288 -3.22 -0.40 -12.39
CA TYR A 288 -4.53 -1.06 -12.41
C TYR A 288 -4.73 -1.78 -11.07
N LYS A 289 -5.88 -1.55 -10.43
CA LYS A 289 -6.29 -2.22 -9.20
C LYS A 289 -7.54 -3.03 -9.46
N CYS A 290 -7.57 -4.24 -8.92
CA CYS A 290 -8.68 -5.14 -9.13
C CYS A 290 -8.82 -6.11 -7.96
N VAL A 291 -10.04 -6.19 -7.44
CA VAL A 291 -10.49 -7.22 -6.52
C VAL A 291 -11.81 -7.76 -7.04
N ASP A 292 -11.92 -9.08 -7.14
CA ASP A 292 -13.12 -9.70 -7.69
C ASP A 292 -14.33 -9.63 -6.75
N ASP A 293 -15.50 -9.89 -7.30
CA ASP A 293 -16.79 -9.85 -6.60
C ASP A 293 -17.15 -11.16 -5.91
N SER A 294 -16.22 -12.10 -5.76
CA SER A 294 -16.45 -13.28 -4.92
C SER A 294 -16.52 -12.88 -3.44
N ALA A 295 -17.04 -13.78 -2.60
CA ALA A 295 -17.04 -13.53 -1.16
C ALA A 295 -15.61 -13.40 -0.60
N ASP A 296 -14.64 -14.08 -1.23
CA ASP A 296 -13.21 -14.10 -0.89
C ASP A 296 -12.43 -12.88 -1.35
N GLN A 297 -13.01 -12.10 -2.28
CA GLN A 297 -12.41 -10.88 -2.83
C GLN A 297 -10.95 -11.10 -3.25
N LEU A 298 -10.74 -12.01 -4.19
CA LEU A 298 -9.40 -12.35 -4.67
C LEU A 298 -8.85 -11.24 -5.56
N SER A 299 -7.53 -11.09 -5.61
CA SER A 299 -6.89 -10.13 -6.51
C SER A 299 -7.11 -10.50 -7.97
N CYS A 300 -7.17 -9.49 -8.83
CA CYS A 300 -7.28 -9.66 -10.29
C CYS A 300 -6.43 -8.65 -11.07
N ASP A 301 -5.38 -8.14 -10.45
CA ASP A 301 -4.52 -7.08 -10.99
C ASP A 301 -3.10 -7.54 -11.30
N HIS A 302 -2.69 -8.72 -10.83
CA HIS A 302 -1.40 -9.31 -11.18
C HIS A 302 -1.47 -10.02 -12.54
N PRO A 303 -0.41 -10.01 -13.38
CA PRO A 303 -0.39 -10.69 -14.68
C PRO A 303 -0.73 -12.19 -14.67
N ASN A 304 -0.55 -12.88 -13.54
CA ASN A 304 -0.92 -14.29 -13.38
C ASN A 304 -2.39 -14.49 -13.00
N ASP A 305 -3.09 -13.42 -12.60
CA ASP A 305 -4.50 -13.47 -12.27
C ASP A 305 -5.34 -13.42 -13.57
N THR A 306 -6.66 -13.58 -13.44
CA THR A 306 -7.57 -13.38 -14.57
C THR A 306 -7.42 -11.96 -15.13
N GLN A 307 -7.24 -11.86 -16.45
CA GLN A 307 -7.12 -10.58 -17.16
C GLN A 307 -8.46 -10.09 -17.71
N VAL A 308 -9.54 -10.85 -17.49
CA VAL A 308 -10.87 -10.55 -18.03
C VAL A 308 -11.39 -9.21 -17.51
N TYR A 309 -11.21 -8.92 -16.21
CA TYR A 309 -11.62 -7.64 -15.63
C TYR A 309 -10.87 -6.46 -16.24
N ARG A 310 -9.54 -6.55 -16.36
CA ARG A 310 -8.73 -5.49 -16.96
C ARG A 310 -9.17 -5.22 -18.38
N MET A 311 -9.32 -6.27 -19.19
CA MET A 311 -9.74 -6.17 -20.58
C MET A 311 -11.12 -5.54 -20.74
N ALA A 312 -12.06 -5.85 -19.84
CA ALA A 312 -13.37 -5.23 -19.84
C ALA A 312 -13.27 -3.71 -19.61
N ILE A 313 -12.43 -3.26 -18.68
CA ILE A 313 -12.27 -1.83 -18.35
C ILE A 313 -11.47 -1.07 -19.41
N CYS A 314 -10.34 -1.61 -19.88
CA CYS A 314 -9.43 -0.86 -20.74
C CYS A 314 -9.82 -0.83 -22.22
N GLY A 315 -10.55 -1.83 -22.71
CA GLY A 315 -10.83 -1.98 -24.14
C GLY A 315 -12.14 -2.69 -24.48
N ALA A 316 -13.03 -2.88 -23.50
CA ALA A 316 -14.28 -3.64 -23.68
C ALA A 316 -14.05 -5.05 -24.26
N GLY A 317 -12.98 -5.72 -23.83
CA GLY A 317 -12.58 -7.06 -24.30
C GLY A 317 -11.68 -7.08 -25.53
N ASP A 318 -11.44 -5.93 -26.17
CA ASP A 318 -10.56 -5.80 -27.33
C ASP A 318 -9.15 -5.37 -26.89
N ALA A 319 -8.19 -6.26 -27.12
CA ALA A 319 -6.78 -6.05 -26.74
C ALA A 319 -6.14 -4.87 -27.47
N GLU A 320 -6.49 -4.62 -28.73
CA GLU A 320 -5.92 -3.52 -29.51
C GLU A 320 -6.44 -2.17 -28.99
N LYS A 321 -7.74 -2.08 -28.71
CA LYS A 321 -8.31 -0.88 -28.07
C LYS A 321 -7.72 -0.65 -26.69
N CYS A 322 -7.56 -1.72 -25.91
CA CYS A 322 -6.93 -1.65 -24.60
C CYS A 322 -5.52 -1.07 -24.69
N LEU A 323 -4.69 -1.55 -25.62
CA LEU A 323 -3.33 -1.05 -25.81
C LEU A 323 -3.29 0.39 -26.35
N GLN A 324 -4.27 0.79 -27.16
CA GLN A 324 -4.38 2.17 -27.64
C GLN A 324 -4.77 3.14 -26.52
N GLN A 325 -5.67 2.71 -25.62
CA GLN A 325 -6.17 3.56 -24.55
C GLN A 325 -5.26 3.57 -23.31
N TRP A 326 -4.72 2.40 -22.97
CA TRP A 326 -3.88 2.14 -21.81
C TRP A 326 -2.57 1.45 -22.23
N PRO A 327 -1.71 2.14 -22.99
CA PRO A 327 -0.41 1.59 -23.33
C PRO A 327 0.43 1.35 -22.07
N TYR A 328 1.17 0.24 -22.06
CA TYR A 328 2.13 -0.05 -21.01
C TYR A 328 3.30 0.94 -21.03
N VAL A 329 3.86 1.23 -19.85
CA VAL A 329 5.15 1.93 -19.76
C VAL A 329 6.25 0.91 -20.06
N THR A 330 6.86 1.02 -21.24
CA THR A 330 7.89 0.09 -21.68
C THR A 330 9.19 0.29 -20.92
N ALA A 331 9.92 -0.80 -20.75
CA ALA A 331 11.25 -0.80 -20.16
C ALA A 331 12.27 -1.27 -21.21
N ASN A 332 13.39 -0.56 -21.31
CA ASN A 332 14.50 -0.97 -22.17
C ASN A 332 15.02 -2.36 -21.78
N GLU A 333 15.62 -3.11 -22.70
CA GLU A 333 16.05 -4.50 -22.45
C GLU A 333 17.02 -4.65 -21.26
N ASN A 334 17.84 -3.62 -21.00
CA ASN A 334 18.79 -3.58 -19.87
C ASN A 334 18.29 -2.75 -18.68
N ALA A 335 17.01 -2.35 -18.68
CA ALA A 335 16.45 -1.60 -17.58
C ALA A 335 16.45 -2.46 -16.31
N THR A 336 16.99 -1.88 -15.24
CA THR A 336 17.02 -2.51 -13.92
C THR A 336 16.51 -1.51 -12.88
N SER A 337 15.89 -2.05 -11.84
CA SER A 337 15.52 -1.27 -10.66
C SER A 337 16.50 -1.58 -9.53
N ILE A 338 16.82 -0.56 -8.75
CA ILE A 338 17.56 -0.71 -7.49
C ILE A 338 16.64 -0.97 -6.29
N SER A 339 15.32 -0.89 -6.50
CA SER A 339 14.27 -1.23 -5.54
C SER A 339 13.67 -2.58 -5.89
N ARG A 340 13.23 -3.35 -4.88
CA ARG A 340 12.39 -4.55 -5.04
C ARG A 340 10.95 -4.21 -5.41
N THR A 341 10.46 -3.05 -4.98
CA THR A 341 9.11 -2.57 -5.25
C THR A 341 8.89 -2.26 -6.73
N TRP A 342 9.95 -1.86 -7.45
CA TRP A 342 9.93 -1.67 -8.91
C TRP A 342 10.65 -2.81 -9.61
N SER A 343 10.05 -3.37 -10.65
CA SER A 343 10.64 -4.45 -11.44
C SER A 343 10.39 -4.23 -12.92
N VAL A 344 11.10 -4.99 -13.76
CA VAL A 344 10.78 -5.13 -15.18
C VAL A 344 10.20 -6.52 -15.36
N VAL A 345 8.98 -6.59 -15.89
CA VAL A 345 8.29 -7.85 -16.18
C VAL A 345 8.16 -8.01 -17.68
N ARG A 346 8.26 -9.25 -18.15
CA ARG A 346 8.10 -9.59 -19.56
C ARG A 346 6.71 -10.18 -19.77
N ILE A 347 5.91 -9.53 -20.60
CA ILE A 347 4.52 -9.88 -20.83
C ILE A 347 4.20 -10.09 -22.31
N ASP A 348 3.11 -10.78 -22.58
CA ASP A 348 2.43 -10.74 -23.87
C ASP A 348 1.59 -9.46 -23.88
N PRO A 349 1.85 -8.50 -24.78
CA PRO A 349 1.16 -7.21 -24.77
C PRO A 349 -0.35 -7.35 -25.01
N LYS A 350 -0.80 -8.37 -25.76
CA LYS A 350 -2.22 -8.56 -26.08
C LYS A 350 -2.99 -9.16 -24.93
N THR A 351 -2.37 -9.97 -24.08
CA THR A 351 -3.07 -10.59 -22.94
C THR A 351 -2.74 -9.94 -21.60
N GLY A 352 -1.57 -9.31 -21.49
CA GLY A 352 -1.00 -8.80 -20.25
C GLY A 352 -0.41 -9.87 -19.34
N ARG A 353 -0.38 -11.14 -19.76
CA ARG A 353 0.16 -12.24 -18.97
C ARG A 353 1.69 -12.27 -19.01
N ILE A 354 2.31 -12.72 -17.92
CA ILE A 354 3.75 -13.02 -17.89
C ILE A 354 4.06 -14.10 -18.93
N THR A 355 5.21 -13.96 -19.59
CA THR A 355 5.67 -14.86 -20.65
C THR A 355 6.94 -15.59 -20.27
N THR A 356 7.17 -16.75 -20.88
CA THR A 356 8.42 -17.49 -20.75
C THR A 356 9.52 -16.89 -21.63
N ALA A 357 10.77 -17.27 -21.39
CA ALA A 357 11.91 -16.72 -22.13
C ALA A 357 11.86 -17.06 -23.63
N GLU A 358 11.20 -18.16 -24.00
CA GLU A 358 11.13 -18.71 -25.35
C GLU A 358 9.99 -18.13 -26.20
N GLN A 359 9.04 -17.40 -25.57
CA GLN A 359 7.89 -16.85 -26.27
C GLN A 359 8.29 -15.66 -27.16
N LYS A 360 7.81 -15.66 -28.40
CA LYS A 360 7.97 -14.54 -29.35
C LYS A 360 6.93 -13.45 -29.09
N ASP A 361 7.17 -12.25 -29.63
CA ASP A 361 6.27 -11.09 -29.53
C ASP A 361 5.97 -10.64 -28.09
N THR A 362 7.02 -10.58 -27.27
CA THR A 362 6.96 -10.16 -25.87
C THR A 362 7.32 -8.68 -25.71
N LEU A 363 6.88 -8.10 -24.60
CA LEU A 363 7.15 -6.72 -24.23
C LEU A 363 7.72 -6.66 -22.81
N ASN A 364 8.85 -5.98 -22.64
CA ASN A 364 9.36 -5.64 -21.31
C ASN A 364 8.68 -4.34 -20.85
N VAL A 365 8.06 -4.38 -19.68
CA VAL A 365 7.32 -3.25 -19.11
C VAL A 365 7.74 -3.01 -17.67
N TRP A 366 7.70 -1.76 -17.25
CA TRP A 366 7.85 -1.43 -15.84
C TRP A 366 6.67 -1.96 -15.04
N ALA A 367 6.97 -2.47 -13.85
CA ALA A 367 5.98 -2.95 -12.91
C ALA A 367 6.23 -2.40 -11.50
N TYR A 368 5.13 -2.10 -10.81
CA TYR A 368 5.10 -1.74 -9.40
C TYR A 368 4.51 -2.90 -8.62
N ARG A 369 5.30 -3.52 -7.73
CA ARG A 369 4.93 -4.74 -6.97
C ARG A 369 4.43 -5.83 -7.91
N ASP A 370 5.20 -6.06 -8.98
CA ASP A 370 4.96 -7.01 -10.08
C ASP A 370 3.70 -6.76 -10.93
N ARG A 371 3.03 -5.62 -10.76
CA ARG A 371 1.91 -5.22 -11.62
C ARG A 371 2.39 -4.23 -12.67
N PRO A 372 2.18 -4.50 -13.97
CA PRO A 372 2.52 -3.56 -15.03
C PRO A 372 1.92 -2.17 -14.75
N VAL A 373 2.66 -1.13 -15.14
CA VAL A 373 2.17 0.24 -15.07
C VAL A 373 1.90 0.79 -16.48
N TYR A 374 1.00 1.77 -16.55
CA TYR A 374 0.40 2.23 -17.80
C TYR A 374 0.49 3.75 -17.93
N THR A 375 0.47 4.28 -19.15
CA THR A 375 0.04 5.67 -19.41
C THR A 375 -1.38 5.67 -19.97
N TYR A 376 -2.03 6.83 -20.02
CA TYR A 376 -3.38 6.97 -20.56
C TYR A 376 -3.38 7.83 -21.82
N SER A 377 -4.05 7.39 -22.88
CA SER A 377 -4.06 8.12 -24.17
C SER A 377 -4.87 9.41 -24.14
N GLY A 378 -5.76 9.58 -23.17
CA GLY A 378 -6.48 10.83 -22.94
C GLY A 378 -5.68 11.87 -22.16
N ASP A 379 -4.49 11.53 -21.66
CA ASP A 379 -3.53 12.50 -21.18
C ASP A 379 -2.75 13.02 -22.38
N THR A 380 -2.76 14.33 -22.61
CA THR A 380 -2.20 14.96 -23.82
C THR A 380 -1.00 15.85 -23.54
N GLN A 381 -0.78 16.19 -22.28
CA GLN A 381 0.33 17.01 -21.82
C GLN A 381 0.79 16.58 -20.41
N PRO A 382 2.02 16.94 -20.00
CA PRO A 382 2.49 16.68 -18.65
C PRO A 382 1.58 17.28 -17.57
N GLY A 383 1.33 16.51 -16.52
CA GLY A 383 0.44 16.89 -15.42
C GLY A 383 -1.04 16.52 -15.63
N ASP A 384 -1.45 16.07 -16.82
CA ASP A 384 -2.78 15.51 -17.04
C ASP A 384 -2.96 14.21 -16.25
N VAL A 385 -4.13 14.05 -15.63
CA VAL A 385 -4.50 12.87 -14.83
C VAL A 385 -5.87 12.32 -15.19
N HIS A 386 -6.27 12.45 -16.45
CA HIS A 386 -7.63 12.16 -16.92
C HIS A 386 -7.99 10.68 -16.86
N GLY A 387 -6.99 9.80 -16.86
CA GLY A 387 -7.18 8.36 -16.64
C GLY A 387 -7.54 8.03 -15.19
N GLY A 388 -7.32 8.98 -14.27
CA GLY A 388 -7.48 8.81 -12.84
C GLY A 388 -8.93 8.49 -12.47
N GLY A 389 -9.17 7.23 -12.12
CA GLY A 389 -10.46 6.75 -11.67
C GLY A 389 -11.39 6.24 -12.76
N ILE A 390 -10.86 5.94 -13.95
CA ILE A 390 -11.57 5.11 -14.93
C ILE A 390 -11.73 3.70 -14.36
N GLY A 391 -12.98 3.24 -14.31
CA GLY A 391 -13.37 1.93 -13.79
C GLY A 391 -14.40 2.04 -12.66
N GLU A 392 -14.62 0.93 -11.98
CA GLU A 392 -15.59 0.82 -10.91
C GLU A 392 -15.17 1.61 -9.68
N VAL A 393 -16.13 2.34 -9.10
CA VAL A 393 -15.92 3.10 -7.85
C VAL A 393 -14.70 4.03 -7.99
N ARG A 394 -14.66 4.82 -9.08
CA ARG A 394 -13.52 5.69 -9.40
C ARG A 394 -12.19 4.92 -9.46
N GLY A 395 -12.20 3.67 -9.92
CA GLY A 395 -11.04 2.78 -9.97
C GLY A 395 -10.54 2.24 -8.61
N GLN A 396 -11.31 2.36 -7.52
CA GLN A 396 -10.93 1.81 -6.20
C GLN A 396 -11.00 0.28 -6.17
N ARG A 397 -12.01 -0.29 -6.84
CA ARG A 397 -12.27 -1.73 -6.83
C ARG A 397 -11.73 -2.43 -8.06
N ASN A 398 -12.04 -1.90 -9.23
CA ASN A 398 -11.65 -2.44 -10.53
C ASN A 398 -11.42 -1.28 -11.50
N GLY A 399 -10.18 -0.84 -11.67
CA GLY A 399 -9.86 0.26 -12.56
C GLY A 399 -8.47 0.85 -12.39
N TYR A 400 -8.25 1.97 -13.08
CA TYR A 400 -6.96 2.63 -13.17
C TYR A 400 -6.84 3.81 -12.23
N ARG A 401 -5.67 3.91 -11.59
CA ARG A 401 -5.38 4.89 -10.56
C ARG A 401 -4.02 5.50 -10.79
N VAL A 402 -3.94 6.81 -10.62
CA VAL A 402 -2.68 7.54 -10.68
C VAL A 402 -1.75 7.04 -9.56
N LEU A 403 -0.48 6.85 -9.88
CA LEU A 403 0.54 6.62 -8.87
C LEU A 403 0.96 7.97 -8.28
N TRP A 404 0.20 8.43 -7.29
CA TRP A 404 0.46 9.67 -6.57
C TRP A 404 1.71 9.57 -5.69
N LEU A 405 2.60 10.55 -5.76
CA LEU A 405 3.67 10.78 -4.78
C LEU A 405 3.17 11.69 -3.65
N ARG A 406 2.30 12.65 -4.00
CA ARG A 406 1.59 13.52 -3.07
C ARG A 406 0.15 13.69 -3.54
N ASP A 407 -0.81 13.45 -2.65
CA ASP A 407 -2.25 13.63 -2.90
C ASP A 407 -2.78 14.70 -1.95
N GLU A 408 -3.18 15.85 -2.49
CA GLU A 408 -3.56 17.05 -1.72
C GLU A 408 -5.07 17.21 -1.58
N PHE A 409 -5.84 16.83 -2.60
CA PHE A 409 -7.28 17.13 -2.64
C PHE A 409 -8.15 15.96 -2.20
N MET A 410 -7.63 14.75 -2.27
CA MET A 410 -8.42 13.55 -2.03
C MET A 410 -8.02 12.86 -0.72
N GLY A 411 -7.00 13.31 0.01
CA GLY A 411 -6.68 12.78 1.34
C GLY A 411 -6.44 11.28 1.34
N ALA A 412 -5.63 10.80 0.39
CA ALA A 412 -5.39 9.39 0.09
C ALA A 412 -6.68 8.62 -0.34
N THR A 413 -7.71 9.31 -0.83
CA THR A 413 -8.93 8.69 -1.39
C THR A 413 -8.68 7.99 -2.73
N LEU A 414 -7.50 8.20 -3.35
CA LEU A 414 -7.15 7.56 -4.62
C LEU A 414 -6.15 6.39 -4.52
N LEU A 415 -6.10 5.66 -3.39
CA LEU A 415 -5.55 4.30 -3.35
C LEU A 415 -6.64 3.25 -3.26
#